data_AF-A0A7U0NB68-F1
#
_entry.id   AF-A0A7U0NB68-F1
#
_cell.length_a   1.000
_cell.length_b   1.000
_cell.length_c   1.000
_cell.angle_alpha   90.00
_cell.angle_beta   90.00
_cell.angle_gamma   90.00
#
_symmetry.space_group_name_H-M   'P 1'
#
loop_
_entity.id
_entity.type
_entity.pdbx_description
1 polymer ?
#
loop_
_entity_poly.entity_id
_entity_poly.type
_entity_poly.pdbx_seq_one_letter_code
_entity_poly.pdbx_strand_id
1 'polypeptide(L)'
;MPGHRFRITVEALSDRKGEPVDKAPLSFEVENHDDILGIVERIKAREDLNFGENNSAAFAVGLKLFSEVMIENRKHPVFAPLREAFKEFMMGLKKGPQQ
;
A
#
# COMPACT_ATOMS: atom_id res chain seq x y z
N MET A 1 -15.41 -0.90 -12.73
CA MET A 1 -14.43 -1.31 -13.75
C MET A 1 -13.81 -2.61 -13.27
N PRO A 2 -13.48 -3.57 -14.15
CA PRO A 2 -12.74 -4.75 -13.71
C PRO A 2 -11.42 -4.30 -13.06
N GLY A 3 -11.11 -4.82 -11.88
CA GLY A 3 -9.90 -4.44 -11.15
C GLY A 3 -8.65 -5.06 -11.76
N HIS A 4 -7.50 -4.53 -11.38
CA HIS A 4 -6.19 -5.09 -11.65
C HIS A 4 -5.94 -6.26 -10.71
N ARG A 5 -5.41 -7.38 -11.22
CA ARG A 5 -5.04 -8.54 -10.39
C ARG A 5 -3.55 -8.59 -10.15
N PHE A 6 -3.18 -8.82 -8.90
CA PHE A 6 -1.79 -8.93 -8.45
C PHE A 6 -1.60 -10.20 -7.63
N ARG A 7 -0.41 -10.78 -7.74
CA ARG A 7 0.10 -11.75 -6.76
C ARG A 7 1.09 -11.06 -5.86
N ILE A 8 0.88 -11.18 -4.56
CA ILE A 8 1.77 -10.64 -3.54
C ILE A 8 2.48 -11.81 -2.87
N THR A 9 3.79 -11.68 -2.70
CA THR A 9 4.62 -12.64 -1.96
C THR A 9 5.42 -11.89 -0.90
N VAL A 10 5.35 -12.36 0.35
CA VAL A 10 6.16 -11.85 1.46
C VAL A 10 7.09 -12.97 1.93
N GLU A 11 8.39 -12.72 1.82
CA GLU A 11 9.46 -13.63 2.22
C GLU A 11 10.20 -13.07 3.43
N ALA A 12 10.44 -13.91 4.43
CA ALA A 12 11.17 -13.52 5.62
C ALA A 12 12.68 -13.69 5.37
N LEU A 13 13.43 -12.58 5.39
CA LEU A 13 14.87 -12.62 5.16
C LEU A 13 15.65 -12.84 6.46
N SER A 14 15.29 -12.12 7.52
CA SER A 14 15.96 -12.23 8.81
C SER A 14 15.00 -11.92 9.97
N ASP A 15 15.35 -12.41 11.16
CA ASP A 15 14.63 -12.09 12.39
C ASP A 15 15.13 -10.77 13.03
N ARG A 16 14.66 -10.45 14.23
CA ARG A 16 15.06 -9.25 14.97
C ARG A 16 16.53 -9.23 15.40
N LYS A 17 17.19 -10.38 15.42
CA LYS A 17 18.62 -10.53 15.73
C LYS A 17 19.49 -10.50 14.46
N GLY A 18 18.87 -10.44 13.28
CA GLY A 18 19.57 -10.49 11.99
C GLY A 18 19.84 -11.91 11.51
N GLU A 19 19.33 -12.94 12.19
CA GLU A 19 19.53 -14.33 11.80
C GLU A 19 18.59 -14.71 10.66
N PRO A 20 19.06 -15.50 9.66
CA PRO A 20 18.21 -15.96 8.56
C PRO A 20 16.96 -16.68 9.07
N VAL A 21 15.83 -16.43 8.42
CA VAL A 21 14.56 -17.06 8.77
C VAL A 21 14.22 -18.15 7.76
N ASP A 22 14.17 -19.41 8.22
CA ASP A 22 13.66 -20.53 7.43
C ASP A 22 12.14 -20.65 7.61
N LYS A 23 11.39 -19.83 6.86
CA LYS A 23 9.92 -19.88 6.79
C LYS A 23 9.47 -19.82 5.34
N ALA A 24 8.48 -20.63 4.99
CA ALA A 24 7.84 -20.57 3.69
C ALA A 24 7.26 -19.16 3.42
N PRO A 25 7.48 -18.59 2.22
CA PRO A 25 6.88 -17.32 1.85
C PRO A 25 5.34 -17.38 1.88
N LEU A 26 4.71 -16.31 2.36
CA LEU A 26 3.26 -16.14 2.23
C LEU A 26 2.97 -15.60 0.82
N SER A 27 2.13 -16.28 0.05
CA SER A 27 1.66 -15.80 -1.26
C SER A 27 0.14 -15.78 -1.35
N PHE A 28 -0.42 -14.73 -1.93
CA PHE A 28 -1.86 -14.59 -2.17
C PHE A 28 -2.14 -13.75 -3.42
N GLU A 29 -3.35 -13.86 -3.95
CA GLU A 29 -3.85 -13.03 -5.05
C GLU A 29 -4.85 -12.01 -4.54
N VAL A 30 -4.82 -10.81 -5.12
CA VAL A 30 -5.70 -9.70 -4.75
C VAL A 30 -6.12 -8.95 -5.99
N GLU A 31 -7.37 -8.49 -6.01
CA GLU A 31 -7.88 -7.54 -6.98
C GLU A 31 -7.81 -6.13 -6.39
N ASN A 32 -7.36 -5.15 -7.15
CA ASN A 32 -7.31 -3.75 -6.74
C ASN A 32 -7.90 -2.88 -7.84
N HIS A 33 -8.65 -1.85 -7.47
CA HIS A 33 -9.24 -0.94 -8.46
C HIS A 33 -8.18 -0.08 -9.18
N ASP A 34 -7.02 0.12 -8.56
CA ASP A 34 -5.94 0.93 -9.12
C ASP A 34 -4.76 0.06 -9.63
N ASP A 35 -4.02 0.60 -10.59
CA ASP A 35 -2.72 0.05 -11.02
C ASP A 35 -1.64 0.32 -9.97
N ILE A 36 -1.40 -0.66 -9.09
CA ILE A 36 -0.41 -0.58 -8.01
C ILE A 36 0.99 -0.27 -8.55
N LEU A 37 1.39 -0.90 -9.66
CA LEU A 37 2.74 -0.71 -10.21
C LEU A 37 2.90 0.71 -10.76
N GLY A 38 1.93 1.19 -11.52
CA GLY A 38 1.94 2.58 -11.99
C GLY A 38 1.87 3.60 -10.85
N ILE A 39 1.26 3.27 -9.71
CA ILE A 39 1.27 4.16 -8.53
C ILE A 39 2.64 4.17 -7.86
N VAL A 40 3.32 3.02 -7.75
CA VAL A 40 4.69 2.95 -7.23
C VAL A 40 5.61 3.90 -8.01
N GLU A 41 5.55 3.85 -9.35
CA GLU A 41 6.37 4.74 -10.20
C GLU A 41 6.03 6.22 -9.98
N ARG A 42 4.75 6.58 -9.89
CA ARG A 42 4.32 7.97 -9.60
C ARG A 42 4.78 8.44 -8.22
N ILE A 43 4.76 7.59 -7.21
CA ILE A 43 5.22 7.93 -5.86
C ILE A 43 6.75 8.04 -5.82
N LYS A 44 7.49 7.16 -6.50
CA LYS A 44 8.96 7.26 -6.61
C LYS A 44 9.39 8.58 -7.28
N ALA A 45 8.61 9.09 -8.23
CA ALA A 45 8.87 10.34 -8.93
C ALA A 45 8.48 11.62 -8.14
N ARG A 46 7.82 11.49 -6.98
CA ARG A 46 7.40 12.63 -6.14
C ARG A 46 8.55 13.10 -5.25
N GLU A 47 9.25 14.14 -5.67
CA GLU A 47 10.37 14.73 -4.91
C GLU A 47 9.97 15.24 -3.53
N ASP A 48 8.75 15.75 -3.35
CA ASP A 48 8.26 16.28 -2.08
C ASP A 48 8.00 15.18 -1.02
N LEU A 49 7.81 13.93 -1.42
CA LEU A 49 7.67 12.81 -0.49
C LEU A 49 9.05 12.35 0.03
N ASN A 50 10.06 12.32 -0.85
CA ASN A 50 11.46 12.01 -0.52
C ASN A 50 11.67 10.79 0.41
N PHE A 51 10.86 9.73 0.27
CA PHE A 51 10.99 8.53 1.12
C PHE A 51 12.15 7.61 0.73
N GLY A 52 12.71 7.79 -0.48
CA GLY A 52 13.67 6.87 -1.09
C GLY A 52 12.98 5.67 -1.75
N GLU A 53 13.72 4.94 -2.59
CA GLU A 53 13.12 3.97 -3.51
C GLU A 53 12.30 2.86 -2.82
N ASN A 54 12.89 2.20 -1.83
CA ASN A 54 12.26 1.07 -1.14
C ASN A 54 11.06 1.51 -0.30
N ASN A 55 11.17 2.63 0.42
CA ASN A 55 10.07 3.13 1.24
C ASN A 55 8.93 3.68 0.38
N SER A 56 9.22 4.32 -0.75
CA SER A 56 8.21 4.74 -1.72
C SER A 56 7.41 3.55 -2.27
N ALA A 57 8.09 2.46 -2.63
CA ALA A 57 7.43 1.23 -3.06
C ALA A 57 6.59 0.60 -1.94
N ALA A 58 7.16 0.45 -0.74
CA ALA A 58 6.45 -0.11 0.42
C ALA A 58 5.22 0.72 0.80
N PHE A 59 5.34 2.05 0.79
CA PHE A 59 4.24 2.97 1.04
C PHE A 59 3.13 2.82 0.01
N ALA A 60 3.45 2.86 -1.29
CA ALA A 60 2.46 2.74 -2.35
C ALA A 60 1.74 1.39 -2.34
N VAL A 61 2.49 0.28 -2.24
CA VAL A 61 1.93 -1.08 -2.20
C VAL A 61 1.07 -1.25 -0.93
N GLY A 62 1.61 -0.93 0.24
CA GLY A 62 0.90 -1.08 1.51
C GLY A 62 -0.38 -0.24 1.57
N LEU A 63 -0.32 1.01 1.12
CA LEU A 63 -1.48 1.89 1.06
C LEU A 63 -2.58 1.31 0.18
N LYS A 64 -2.23 0.77 -1.00
CA LYS A 64 -3.22 0.24 -1.94
C LYS A 64 -3.87 -1.04 -1.44
N LEU A 65 -3.08 -1.98 -0.92
CA LEU A 65 -3.59 -3.21 -0.31
C LEU A 65 -4.50 -2.90 0.88
N PHE A 66 -4.08 -2.00 1.78
CA PHE A 66 -4.89 -1.60 2.93
C PHE A 66 -6.19 -0.90 2.53
N SER A 67 -6.11 0.07 1.61
CA SER A 67 -7.26 0.87 1.19
C SER A 67 -8.35 0.04 0.52
N GLU A 68 -7.96 -0.98 -0.24
CA GLU A 68 -8.91 -1.88 -0.90
C GLU A 68 -9.66 -2.74 0.13
N VAL A 69 -8.95 -3.36 1.07
CA VAL A 69 -9.58 -4.11 2.18
C VAL A 69 -10.55 -3.23 2.95
N MET A 70 -10.18 -1.97 3.21
CA MET A 70 -11.06 -1.01 3.86
C MET A 70 -12.30 -0.68 3.03
N ILE A 71 -12.19 -0.55 1.70
CA ILE A 71 -13.31 -0.24 0.80
C ILE A 71 -14.28 -1.43 0.70
N GLU A 72 -13.75 -2.64 0.50
CA GLU A 72 -14.54 -3.88 0.44
C GLU A 72 -15.30 -4.12 1.76
N ASN A 73 -14.61 -3.87 2.87
CA ASN A 73 -15.16 -4.05 4.21
C ASN A 73 -15.63 -2.74 4.83
N ARG A 74 -16.06 -1.76 4.00
CA ARG A 74 -16.31 -0.41 4.48
C ARG A 74 -17.22 -0.34 5.68
N LYS A 75 -18.23 -1.22 5.81
CA LYS A 75 -19.19 -1.23 6.93
C LYS A 75 -18.62 -1.80 8.24
N HIS A 76 -17.44 -2.42 8.24
CA HIS A 76 -16.86 -3.05 9.41
C HIS A 76 -16.50 -2.00 10.49
N PRO A 77 -16.82 -2.25 11.78
CA PRO A 77 -16.61 -1.27 12.86
C PRO A 77 -15.16 -0.79 13.01
N VAL A 78 -14.18 -1.66 12.72
CA VAL A 78 -12.74 -1.32 12.82
C VAL A 78 -12.34 -0.12 11.95
N PHE A 79 -13.01 0.07 10.81
CA PHE A 79 -12.71 1.15 9.87
C PHE A 79 -13.53 2.41 10.11
N ALA A 80 -14.65 2.31 10.84
CA ALA A 80 -15.55 3.43 11.10
C ALA A 80 -14.83 4.70 11.63
N PRO A 81 -13.94 4.63 12.64
CA PRO A 81 -13.25 5.81 13.14
C PRO A 81 -12.18 6.35 12.18
N LEU A 82 -11.73 5.56 11.20
CA LEU A 82 -10.65 5.91 10.29
C LEU A 82 -11.13 6.51 8.97
N ARG A 83 -12.39 6.33 8.58
CA ARG A 83 -12.85 6.64 7.20
C ARG A 83 -12.60 8.10 6.78
N GLU A 84 -13.02 9.07 7.59
CA GLU A 84 -12.89 10.49 7.24
C GLU A 84 -11.42 10.92 7.23
N ALA A 85 -10.65 10.56 8.26
CA ALA A 85 -9.22 10.85 8.31
C ALA A 85 -8.45 10.21 7.14
N PHE A 86 -8.81 8.98 6.75
CA PHE A 86 -8.19 8.32 5.60
C PHE A 86 -8.54 9.02 4.29
N LYS A 87 -9.79 9.48 4.13
CA LYS A 87 -10.21 10.27 2.97
C LYS A 87 -9.42 11.58 2.88
N GLU A 88 -9.29 12.31 3.96
CA GLU A 88 -8.50 13.55 4.03
C GLU A 88 -7.03 13.31 3.68
N PHE A 89 -6.44 12.25 4.25
CA PHE A 89 -5.09 11.80 3.91
C PHE A 89 -4.93 11.53 2.41
N MET A 90 -5.84 10.75 1.81
CA MET A 90 -5.81 10.43 0.38
C MET A 90 -5.97 11.67 -0.49
N MET A 91 -6.79 12.64 -0.08
CA MET A 91 -6.94 13.92 -0.78
C MET A 91 -5.65 14.74 -0.71
N GLY A 92 -5.00 14.83 0.45
CA GLY A 92 -3.71 15.50 0.61
C GLY A 92 -2.62 14.84 -0.24
N LEU A 93 -2.53 13.51 -0.18
CA LEU A 93 -1.56 12.73 -0.95
C LEU A 93 -1.73 12.95 -2.46
N LYS A 94 -2.97 12.97 -2.97
CA LYS A 94 -3.26 13.20 -4.40
C LYS A 94 -3.03 14.63 -4.85
N LYS A 95 -3.30 15.62 -3.99
CA LYS A 95 -3.04 17.03 -4.31
C LYS A 95 -1.54 17.32 -4.48
N GLY A 96 -0.69 16.66 -3.70
CA GLY A 96 0.74 17.00 -3.66
C GLY A 96 0.97 18.36 -2.99
N PRO A 97 2.19 18.92 -3.08
CA PRO A 97 2.45 20.26 -2.57
C PRO A 97 1.54 21.26 -3.30
N GLN A 98 0.93 22.19 -2.56
CA GLN A 98 0.14 23.27 -3.15
C GLN A 98 1.02 24.01 -4.17
N GLN A 99 0.57 24.05 -5.43
CA GLN A 99 1.02 25.10 -6.35
C GLN A 99 0.43 26.43 -5.91
#